data_AF-A0A0K9NNQ2-F1
#
_entry.id   AF-A0A0K9NNQ2-F1
#
_cell.length_a   1.000
_cell.length_b   1.000
_cell.length_c   1.000
_cell.angle_alpha   90.00
_cell.angle_beta   90.00
_cell.angle_gamma   90.00
#
_symmetry.space_group_name_H-M   'P 1'
#
loop_
_entity.id
_entity.type
_entity.pdbx_description
1 polymer ?
#
loop_
_entity_poly.entity_id
_entity_poly.type
_entity_poly.pdbx_seq_one_letter_code
_entity_poly.pdbx_strand_id
1 'polypeptide(L)'
;MYSLYTPTCFNNTITSKPIPLARNNHEIWNKRASGYDPCAEYYTDIYFNRRDVQKALHANVSGSIAYNWTHCSDVIKVWNDSPFTILPTIKTP
;
A
#
# COMPACT_ATOMS: atom_id res chain seq x y z
N MET A 1 -1.57 0.91 -4.11
CA MET A 1 -2.52 1.47 -5.10
C MET A 1 -3.54 2.28 -4.34
N TYR A 2 -3.57 3.60 -4.50
CA TYR A 2 -4.45 4.48 -3.71
C TYR A 2 -5.58 4.99 -4.60
N SER A 3 -6.81 4.77 -4.17
CA SER A 3 -7.99 5.30 -4.86
C SER A 3 -8.49 6.56 -4.15
N LEU A 4 -8.66 7.64 -4.91
CA LEU A 4 -9.19 8.92 -4.40
C LEU A 4 -10.69 8.85 -4.07
N TYR A 5 -11.37 7.81 -4.53
CA TYR A 5 -12.82 7.62 -4.38
C TYR A 5 -13.19 6.58 -3.33
N THR A 6 -12.19 5.98 -2.67
CA THR A 6 -12.42 4.97 -1.64
C THR A 6 -12.12 5.56 -0.27
N PRO A 7 -12.86 5.16 0.78
CA PRO A 7 -12.56 5.60 2.14
C PRO A 7 -11.15 5.17 2.53
N THR A 8 -10.54 5.92 3.46
CA THR A 8 -9.30 5.49 4.09
C THR A 8 -9.53 4.22 4.89
N CYS A 9 -8.50 3.38 5.01
CA CYS A 9 -8.58 2.23 5.90
C CYS A 9 -8.88 2.68 7.33
N PHE A 10 -9.89 2.06 7.95
CA PHE A 10 -10.25 2.30 9.33
C PHE A 10 -10.07 1.00 10.14
N ASN A 11 -9.00 0.91 10.93
CA ASN A 11 -8.67 -0.30 11.68
C ASN A 11 -8.91 -0.13 13.19
N ASN A 12 -9.87 -0.89 13.72
CA ASN A 12 -10.44 -0.71 15.07
C ASN A 12 -9.63 -1.39 16.20
N THR A 13 -8.56 -2.12 15.88
CA THR A 13 -7.60 -2.70 16.85
C THR A 13 -6.54 -1.69 17.32
N ILE A 14 -6.45 -0.53 16.66
CA ILE A 14 -5.63 0.63 17.07
C ILE A 14 -6.51 1.86 17.40
N THR A 15 -7.72 1.94 16.86
CA THR A 15 -8.66 3.05 17.14
C THR A 15 -10.01 2.51 17.55
N SER A 16 -10.39 2.56 18.83
CA SER A 16 -11.70 2.11 19.29
C SER A 16 -12.81 3.09 18.87
N LYS A 17 -13.45 2.86 17.71
CA LYS A 17 -14.86 3.15 17.37
C LYS A 17 -15.01 3.22 15.85
N PRO A 18 -15.84 2.39 15.20
CA PRO A 18 -16.18 2.60 13.80
C PRO A 18 -16.77 4.00 13.66
N ILE A 19 -16.23 4.83 12.75
CA ILE A 19 -17.07 5.86 12.15
C ILE A 19 -18.18 5.02 11.50
N PRO A 20 -19.46 5.23 11.86
CA PRO A 20 -20.51 4.47 11.23
C PRO A 20 -20.37 4.69 9.73
N LEU A 21 -20.72 3.67 8.94
CA LEU A 21 -21.28 3.89 7.62
C LEU A 21 -22.57 4.72 7.82
N ALA A 22 -22.41 5.98 8.22
CA ALA A 22 -23.45 6.99 8.29
C ALA A 22 -23.34 7.69 6.94
N ARG A 23 -24.06 7.15 5.97
CA ARG A 23 -25.44 7.58 5.71
C ARG A 23 -25.40 8.89 4.97
N ASN A 24 -25.15 8.80 3.68
CA ASN A 24 -25.82 9.66 2.73
C ASN A 24 -26.45 8.77 1.69
N ASN A 25 -27.76 8.91 1.58
CA ASN A 25 -28.63 8.15 0.70
C ASN A 25 -28.10 8.24 -0.73
N HIS A 26 -27.44 7.19 -1.18
CA HIS A 26 -27.24 6.98 -2.60
C HIS A 26 -27.22 5.48 -2.85
N GLU A 27 -28.36 4.97 -3.30
CA GLU A 27 -28.57 3.62 -3.84
C GLU A 27 -27.64 3.28 -5.04
N ILE A 28 -26.50 3.96 -5.19
CA ILE A 28 -25.58 3.89 -6.33
C ILE A 28 -24.22 3.28 -5.94
N TRP A 29 -23.98 2.93 -4.67
CA TRP A 29 -22.79 2.13 -4.30
C TRP A 29 -23.05 0.63 -4.17
N ASN A 30 -24.32 0.21 -4.19
CA ASN A 30 -24.70 -1.21 -4.11
C ASN A 30 -24.45 -1.98 -5.43
N LYS A 31 -23.85 -1.36 -6.45
CA LYS A 31 -23.59 -2.02 -7.75
C LYS A 31 -22.13 -2.06 -8.22
N ARG A 32 -21.16 -1.35 -7.60
CA ARG A 32 -19.74 -1.45 -7.98
C ARG A 32 -18.79 -1.08 -6.83
N ALA A 33 -18.47 -2.06 -6.00
CA ALA A 33 -17.15 -2.13 -5.37
C ALA A 33 -16.65 -3.57 -5.52
N SER A 34 -16.35 -3.95 -6.76
CA SER A 34 -15.60 -5.18 -7.01
C SER A 34 -14.22 -5.05 -6.36
N GLY A 35 -14.05 -5.56 -5.15
CA GLY A 35 -12.77 -6.05 -4.62
C GLY A 35 -11.69 -5.05 -4.21
N TYR A 36 -11.93 -3.73 -4.17
CA TYR A 36 -10.91 -2.80 -3.65
C TYR A 36 -11.03 -2.64 -2.13
N ASP A 37 -10.01 -3.11 -1.41
CA ASP A 37 -9.88 -2.96 0.03
C ASP A 37 -8.75 -1.94 0.36
N PRO A 38 -9.08 -0.77 0.95
CA PRO A 38 -8.08 0.22 1.31
C PRO A 38 -7.13 -0.25 2.43
N CYS A 39 -7.45 -1.33 3.15
CA CYS A 39 -6.65 -1.90 4.23
C CYS A 39 -5.69 -3.01 3.77
N ALA A 40 -5.63 -3.34 2.47
CA ALA A 40 -4.84 -4.46 1.96
C ALA A 40 -3.34 -4.38 2.31
N GLU A 41 -2.81 -3.16 2.45
CA GLU A 41 -1.43 -2.91 2.88
C GLU A 41 -1.10 -3.49 4.26
N TYR A 42 -2.05 -3.46 5.21
CA TYR A 42 -1.83 -4.00 6.56
C TYR A 42 -1.71 -5.52 6.55
N TYR A 43 -2.57 -6.20 5.78
CA TYR A 43 -2.54 -7.66 5.71
C TYR A 43 -1.26 -8.17 5.06
N THR A 44 -0.80 -7.47 4.04
CA THR A 44 0.45 -7.81 3.33
C THR A 44 1.66 -7.58 4.22
N ASP A 45 1.69 -6.49 5.00
CA ASP A 45 2.77 -6.24 5.97
C ASP A 45 2.88 -7.35 7.02
N ILE A 46 1.75 -7.76 7.61
CA ILE A 46 1.71 -8.88 8.55
C ILE A 46 2.14 -10.19 7.86
N TYR A 47 1.62 -10.46 6.66
CA TYR A 47 1.89 -11.71 5.94
C TYR A 47 3.36 -11.89 5.57
N PHE A 48 3.99 -10.86 4.99
CA PHE A 48 5.38 -10.93 4.54
C PHE A 48 6.40 -10.89 5.68
N ASN A 49 6.00 -10.47 6.88
CA ASN A 49 6.85 -10.53 8.08
C ASN A 49 6.79 -11.89 8.81
N ARG A 50 5.97 -12.84 8.35
CA ARG A 50 5.98 -14.20 8.92
C ARG A 50 7.18 -15.01 8.44
N ARG A 51 7.82 -15.74 9.36
CA ARG A 51 9.00 -16.58 9.07
C ARG A 51 8.74 -17.73 8.09
N ASP A 52 7.57 -18.36 8.18
CA ASP A 52 7.17 -19.44 7.28
C ASP A 52 6.94 -18.95 5.84
N VAL A 53 6.29 -17.79 5.71
CA VAL A 53 6.12 -17.09 4.42
C VAL A 53 7.47 -16.68 3.83
N GLN A 54 8.33 -16.06 4.63
CA GLN A 54 9.69 -15.69 4.21
C GLN A 54 10.48 -16.90 3.73
N LYS A 55 10.45 -18.01 4.47
CA LYS A 55 11.11 -19.26 4.08
C LYS A 55 10.55 -19.84 2.78
N ALA A 56 9.23 -19.86 2.62
CA ALA A 56 8.57 -20.36 1.41
C ALA A 56 8.90 -19.52 0.15
N LEU A 57 9.10 -18.21 0.33
CA LEU A 57 9.48 -17.28 -0.74
C LEU A 57 11.00 -17.16 -0.96
N HIS A 58 11.81 -17.91 -0.22
CA HIS A 58 13.26 -17.78 -0.20
C HIS A 58 13.75 -16.35 0.14
N ALA A 59 12.97 -15.60 0.93
CA ALA A 59 13.31 -14.27 1.42
C ALA A 59 13.80 -14.36 2.88
N ASN A 60 14.85 -13.61 3.23
CA ASN A 60 15.40 -13.55 4.60
C ASN A 60 15.56 -14.93 5.30
N VAL A 61 15.91 -15.99 4.56
CA VAL A 61 15.91 -17.37 5.08
C VAL A 61 16.90 -17.56 6.22
N SER A 62 18.08 -16.94 6.11
CA SER A 62 19.12 -16.93 7.15
C SER A 62 18.80 -15.99 8.31
N GLY A 63 17.80 -15.11 8.18
CA GLY A 63 17.54 -14.04 9.14
C GLY A 63 18.62 -12.95 9.16
N SER A 64 19.44 -12.82 8.10
CA SER A 64 20.50 -11.81 8.03
C SER A 64 19.98 -10.38 7.84
N ILE A 65 18.73 -10.21 7.40
CA ILE A 65 18.10 -8.89 7.30
C ILE A 65 17.54 -8.54 8.69
N ALA A 66 18.13 -7.52 9.31
CA ALA A 66 17.84 -7.11 10.70
C ALA A 66 16.57 -6.27 10.85
N TYR A 67 15.92 -5.89 9.75
CA TYR A 67 14.71 -5.08 9.74
C TYR A 67 13.54 -5.84 9.13
N ASN A 68 12.32 -5.43 9.51
CA ASN A 68 11.09 -6.00 8.99
C ASN A 68 10.90 -5.63 7.52
N TRP A 69 10.23 -6.49 6.79
CA TRP A 69 9.73 -6.16 5.47
C TRP A 69 8.71 -5.02 5.58
N THR A 70 8.79 -4.03 4.67
CA THR A 70 7.85 -2.90 4.59
C THR A 70 7.54 -2.60 3.12
N HIS A 71 6.41 -1.94 2.87
CA HIS A 71 5.99 -1.54 1.50
C HIS A 71 6.93 -0.52 0.85
N CYS A 72 7.45 0.40 1.64
CA CYS A 72 8.36 1.45 1.20
C CYS A 72 9.52 1.57 2.21
N SER A 73 10.66 2.04 1.74
CA SER A 73 11.83 2.32 2.58
C SER A 73 11.90 3.80 2.90
N ASP A 74 11.74 4.17 4.17
CA ASP A 74 11.89 5.56 4.63
C ASP A 74 13.34 6.06 4.61
N VAL A 75 14.29 5.15 4.39
CA VAL A 75 15.72 5.47 4.25
C VAL A 75 16.01 6.08 2.88
N ILE A 76 15.35 5.60 1.83
CA ILE A 76 15.55 6.06 0.45
C ILE A 76 14.59 7.21 0.17
N LYS A 77 14.98 8.43 0.57
CA LYS A 77 14.14 9.63 0.41
C LYS A 77 14.35 10.36 -0.92
N VAL A 78 15.56 10.30 -1.47
CA VAL A 78 15.94 11.01 -2.70
C VAL A 78 16.53 10.01 -3.67
N TRP A 79 15.97 9.96 -4.87
CA TRP A 79 16.51 9.18 -5.98
C TRP A 79 17.26 10.10 -6.93
N ASN A 80 18.45 9.69 -7.38
CA ASN A 80 19.33 10.56 -8.16
C ASN A 80 18.87 10.73 -9.62
N ASP A 81 18.35 9.66 -10.24
CA ASP A 81 17.92 9.67 -11.64
C ASP A 81 16.42 9.96 -11.76
N SER A 82 16.08 11.25 -11.81
CA SER A 82 14.69 11.72 -11.90
C SER A 82 14.57 12.83 -12.96
N PRO A 83 14.52 12.48 -14.26
CA PRO A 83 14.37 13.47 -15.33
C PRO A 83 13.01 14.20 -15.19
N PHE A 84 12.98 15.47 -15.60
CA PHE A 84 11.75 16.28 -15.53
C PHE A 84 10.61 15.74 -16.41
N THR A 85 10.96 15.01 -17.48
CA THR A 85 10.00 14.48 -18.43
C THR A 85 10.49 13.16 -19.01
N ILE A 86 9.54 12.29 -19.35
CA ILE A 86 9.80 11.07 -20.14
C ILE A 86 9.88 11.37 -21.64
N LEU A 87 9.47 12.57 -22.07
CA LEU A 87 9.52 12.97 -23.46
C LEU A 87 10.96 13.37 -23.84
N PRO A 88 11.46 12.94 -25.00
CA PRO A 88 12.79 13.33 -25.45
C PRO A 88 12.85 14.83 -25.71
N THR A 89 13.96 15.47 -25.35
CA THR A 89 14.23 16.87 -25.65
C THR A 89 14.84 16.97 -27.04
N ILE A 90 14.07 17.45 -28.02
CA ILE A 90 14.59 17.72 -29.36
C ILE A 90 15.33 19.06 -29.31
N LYS A 91 16.64 19.05 -29.55
CA LYS A 91 17.41 20.27 -29.77
C LYS A 91 17.33 20.60 -31.26
N THR A 92 16.77 21.75 -31.61
CA THR A 92 16.88 22.29 -32.98
C THR A 92 18.31 22.78 -33.21
N PRO A 93 18.83 22.65 -34.44
CA PRO A 93 20.18 23.12 -34.80
C PRO A 93 20.35 24.63 -34.62
#